data_AF-A0A1M7N0T9-F1
#
_entry.id   AF-A0A1M7N0T9-F1
#
_cell.length_a   1.000
_cell.length_b   1.000
_cell.length_c   1.000
_cell.angle_alpha   90.00
_cell.angle_beta   90.00
_cell.angle_gamma   90.00
#
_symmetry.space_group_name_H-M   'P 1'
#
loop_
_entity.id
_entity.type
_entity.pdbx_description
1 polymer ?
#
loop_
_entity_poly.entity_id
_entity_poly.type
_entity_poly.pdbx_seq_one_letter_code
_entity_poly.pdbx_strand_id
1 'polypeptide(L)'
;MLEFEKWLARVLLLNSALALGVSLGLLGEPLSGTGLHLVFGAALLGFLSAVLSLKRWLPGLWGGALYYLLQVASYFPFDGSASFSVKAGVSIGLVLRFPNAVVVLNMVALLLLAATMAVLVWRQRTKLSN
;
A
#
# COMPACT_ATOMS: atom_id res chain seq x y z
N MET A 1 20.35 -4.85 -7.46
CA MET A 1 19.65 -4.76 -6.15
C MET A 1 19.50 -3.33 -5.66
N LEU A 2 20.57 -2.53 -5.54
CA LEU A 2 20.46 -1.14 -5.07
C LEU A 2 19.49 -0.29 -5.91
N GLU A 3 19.60 -0.34 -7.24
CA GLU A 3 18.72 0.41 -8.14
C GLU A 3 17.27 -0.08 -8.09
N PHE A 4 17.05 -1.38 -7.87
CA PHE A 4 15.71 -1.96 -7.69
C PHE A 4 15.06 -1.51 -6.38
N GLU A 5 15.80 -1.48 -5.27
CA GLU A 5 15.31 -0.97 -3.98
C GLU A 5 14.95 0.53 -4.06
N LYS A 6 15.78 1.33 -4.73
CA LYS A 6 15.48 2.75 -4.98
C LYS A 6 14.24 2.92 -5.84
N TRP A 7 14.10 2.11 -6.89
CA TRP A 7 12.91 2.12 -7.75
C TRP A 7 11.65 1.76 -6.95
N LEU A 8 11.67 0.69 -6.16
CA LEU A 8 10.57 0.31 -5.25
C LEU A 8 10.19 1.45 -4.29
N ALA A 9 11.19 2.10 -3.69
CA ALA A 9 10.96 3.22 -2.79
C ALA A 9 10.37 4.45 -3.51
N ARG A 10 10.79 4.74 -4.74
CA ARG A 10 10.20 5.80 -5.58
C ARG A 10 8.76 5.50 -5.98
N VAL A 11 8.45 4.24 -6.31
CA VAL A 11 7.08 3.80 -6.60
C VAL A 11 6.20 3.95 -5.36
N LEU A 12 6.69 3.53 -4.18
CA LEU A 12 5.98 3.72 -2.92
C LEU A 12 5.77 5.21 -2.61
N LEU A 13 6.79 6.05 -2.83
CA LEU A 13 6.72 7.50 -2.62
C LEU A 13 5.67 8.13 -3.53
N LEU A 14 5.68 7.80 -4.82
CA LEU A 14 4.72 8.33 -5.79
C LEU A 14 3.30 7.88 -5.44
N ASN A 15 3.10 6.60 -5.13
CA ASN A 15 1.78 6.07 -4.79
C ASN A 15 1.22 6.72 -3.51
N SER A 16 2.05 6.82 -2.47
CA SER A 16 1.65 7.47 -1.20
C SER A 16 1.43 8.98 -1.34
N ALA A 17 2.20 9.67 -2.17
CA ALA A 17 1.97 11.09 -2.48
C ALA A 17 0.66 11.31 -3.23
N LEU A 18 0.31 10.45 -4.19
CA LEU A 18 -0.98 10.48 -4.86
C LEU A 18 -2.12 10.20 -3.88
N ALA A 19 -1.95 9.20 -3.00
CA ALA A 19 -2.91 8.88 -1.94
C ALA A 19 -3.15 10.08 -1.00
N LEU A 20 -2.08 10.78 -0.61
CA LEU A 20 -2.17 12.02 0.16
C LEU A 20 -2.93 13.10 -0.63
N GLY A 21 -2.61 13.30 -1.91
CA GLY A 21 -3.30 14.24 -2.77
C GLY A 21 -4.80 13.98 -2.87
N VAL A 22 -5.21 12.71 -3.00
CA VAL A 22 -6.63 12.32 -2.98
C VAL A 22 -7.26 12.58 -1.61
N SER A 23 -6.58 12.21 -0.52
CA SER A 23 -7.10 12.45 0.85
C SER A 23 -7.24 13.92 1.22
N LEU A 24 -6.42 14.80 0.62
CA LEU A 24 -6.47 16.25 0.80
C LEU A 24 -7.43 16.95 -0.17
N GLY A 25 -8.10 16.21 -1.07
CA GLY A 25 -9.00 16.76 -2.07
C GLY A 25 -8.30 17.50 -3.23
N LEU A 26 -7.00 17.28 -3.42
CA LEU A 26 -6.23 17.85 -4.54
C LEU A 26 -6.44 17.08 -5.86
N LEU A 27 -6.86 15.80 -5.78
CA LEU A 27 -6.97 14.88 -6.93
C LEU A 27 -8.31 14.11 -6.93
N GLY A 28 -9.44 14.83 -6.94
CA GLY A 28 -10.79 14.25 -7.02
C GLY A 28 -11.72 14.77 -5.92
N GLU A 29 -12.89 14.15 -5.76
CA GLU A 29 -13.79 14.50 -4.67
C GLU A 29 -13.14 14.19 -3.30
N PRO A 30 -13.24 15.12 -2.33
CA PRO A 30 -12.68 14.90 -1.00
C PRO A 30 -13.38 13.72 -0.33
N LEU A 31 -12.59 12.73 0.10
CA LEU A 31 -13.07 11.66 0.97
C LEU A 31 -13.65 12.30 2.24
N SER A 32 -14.83 11.86 2.68
CA SER A 32 -15.46 12.36 3.90
C SER A 32 -15.64 11.23 4.94
N GLY A 33 -15.66 11.60 6.22
CA GLY A 33 -15.84 10.65 7.33
C GLY A 33 -14.63 9.76 7.62
N THR A 34 -14.87 8.59 8.23
CA THR A 34 -13.84 7.68 8.74
C THR A 34 -12.88 7.16 7.66
N GLY A 35 -13.33 7.10 6.40
CA GLY A 35 -12.50 6.71 5.26
C GLY A 35 -11.34 7.67 5.00
N LEU A 36 -11.52 8.97 5.25
CA LEU A 36 -10.46 9.97 5.07
C LEU A 36 -9.30 9.74 6.04
N HIS A 37 -9.59 9.51 7.32
CA HIS A 37 -8.53 9.32 8.34
C HIS A 37 -7.71 8.05 8.08
N LEU A 38 -8.35 6.98 7.62
CA LEU A 38 -7.67 5.73 7.26
C LEU A 38 -6.79 5.90 6.02
N VAL A 39 -7.31 6.53 4.96
CA VAL A 39 -6.54 6.76 3.73
C VAL A 39 -5.40 7.74 3.99
N PHE A 40 -5.63 8.83 4.72
CA PHE A 40 -4.59 9.79 5.09
C PHE A 40 -3.51 9.15 5.95
N GLY A 41 -3.88 8.39 6.99
CA GLY A 41 -2.94 7.70 7.86
C GLY A 41 -2.11 6.65 7.11
N ALA A 42 -2.75 5.86 6.24
CA ALA A 42 -2.06 4.91 5.38
C ALA A 42 -1.12 5.63 4.40
N ALA A 43 -1.57 6.73 3.79
CA ALA A 43 -0.77 7.51 2.85
C ALA A 43 0.46 8.14 3.53
N LEU A 44 0.30 8.70 4.74
CA LEU A 44 1.41 9.22 5.53
C LEU A 44 2.39 8.12 5.94
N LEU A 45 1.89 6.97 6.37
CA LEU A 45 2.73 5.80 6.67
C LEU A 45 3.52 5.37 5.42
N GLY A 46 2.87 5.27 4.27
CA GLY A 46 3.51 4.93 3.00
C GLY A 46 4.59 5.94 2.60
N PHE A 47 4.32 7.24 2.80
CA PHE A 47 5.25 8.32 2.49
C PHE A 47 6.49 8.27 3.38
N LEU A 48 6.30 8.18 4.70
CA LEU A 48 7.41 8.06 5.66
C LEU A 48 8.23 6.79 5.40
N SER A 49 7.55 5.68 5.12
CA SER A 49 8.19 4.41 4.80
C SER A 49 9.04 4.50 3.52
N ALA A 50 8.55 5.19 2.50
CA ALA A 50 9.31 5.45 1.28
C ALA A 50 10.57 6.26 1.53
N VAL A 51 10.48 7.33 2.32
CA VAL A 51 11.64 8.16 2.70
C VAL A 51 12.66 7.34 3.50
N LEU A 52 12.21 6.53 4.46
CA LEU A 52 13.07 5.63 5.22
C LEU A 52 13.71 4.55 4.33
N SER A 53 12.97 4.02 3.36
CA SER A 53 13.47 3.04 2.41
C SER A 53 14.51 3.64 1.46
N LEU A 54 14.35 4.91 1.04
CA LEU A 54 15.38 5.65 0.29
C LEU A 54 16.67 5.84 1.11
N LYS A 55 16.54 6.05 2.42
CA LYS A 55 17.68 6.05 3.37
C LYS A 55 18.22 4.66 3.67
N ARG A 56 17.67 3.60 3.05
CA ARG A 56 18.05 2.19 3.21
C ARG A 56 17.79 1.62 4.62
N TRP A 57 16.90 2.23 5.39
CA TRP A 57 16.58 1.79 6.74
C TRP A 57 15.55 0.64 6.70
N LEU A 58 15.81 -0.41 7.49
CA LEU A 58 14.92 -1.59 7.62
C LEU A 58 13.47 -1.24 7.98
N PRO A 59 13.20 -0.28 8.89
CA PRO A 59 11.83 0.16 9.18
C PRO A 59 11.06 0.65 7.94
N GLY A 60 11.75 1.22 6.94
CA GLY A 60 11.09 1.67 5.70
C GLY A 60 10.53 0.52 4.86
N LEU A 61 11.20 -0.63 4.86
CA LEU A 61 10.70 -1.84 4.17
C LEU A 61 9.50 -2.45 4.88
N TRP A 62 9.54 -2.50 6.23
CA TRP A 62 8.41 -2.96 7.03
C TRP A 62 7.18 -2.07 6.87
N GLY A 63 7.36 -0.75 6.93
CA GLY A 63 6.27 0.19 6.73
C GLY A 63 5.73 0.17 5.30
N GLY A 64 6.59 -0.03 4.30
CA GLY A 64 6.16 -0.24 2.91
C GLY A 64 5.34 -1.52 2.73
N ALA A 65 5.74 -2.62 3.38
CA ALA A 65 4.98 -3.87 3.39
C ALA A 65 3.60 -3.67 4.06
N LEU A 66 3.54 -2.98 5.20
CA LEU A 66 2.29 -2.68 5.88
C LEU A 66 1.36 -1.82 5.03
N TYR A 67 1.90 -0.80 4.36
CA TYR A 67 1.16 0.04 3.42
C TYR A 67 0.54 -0.77 2.27
N TYR A 68 1.32 -1.63 1.62
CA TYR A 68 0.79 -2.45 0.54
C TYR A 68 -0.21 -3.48 1.04
N LEU A 69 0.01 -4.08 2.22
CA LEU A 69 -0.92 -5.04 2.83
C LEU A 69 -2.32 -4.45 3.00
N LEU A 70 -2.41 -3.19 3.46
CA LEU A 70 -3.68 -2.47 3.59
C LEU A 70 -4.38 -2.26 2.25
N GLN A 71 -3.63 -2.24 1.14
CA GLN A 71 -4.16 -2.03 -0.21
C GLN A 71 -4.43 -3.32 -0.99
N VAL A 72 -3.99 -4.49 -0.49
CA VAL A 72 -4.12 -5.77 -1.21
C VAL A 72 -5.58 -6.17 -1.38
N ALA A 73 -6.41 -5.99 -0.36
CA ALA A 73 -7.80 -6.47 -0.36
C ALA A 73 -8.79 -5.39 0.02
N SER A 74 -9.87 -5.30 -0.73
CA SER A 74 -11.07 -4.54 -0.39
C SER A 74 -12.26 -5.49 -0.31
N TYR A 75 -13.10 -5.31 0.70
CA TYR A 75 -14.26 -6.16 1.02
C TYR A 75 -15.54 -5.32 1.01
N PHE A 76 -16.51 -5.76 0.21
CA PHE A 76 -17.83 -5.14 0.07
C PHE A 76 -18.93 -6.19 0.31
N PRO A 77 -19.52 -6.25 1.51
CA PRO A 77 -20.63 -7.17 1.79
C PRO A 77 -21.93 -6.69 1.13
N PHE A 78 -22.80 -7.62 0.70
CA PHE A 78 -24.08 -7.29 0.07
C PHE A 78 -25.19 -6.95 1.09
N ASP A 79 -24.98 -7.38 2.33
CA ASP A 79 -25.87 -7.28 3.48
C ASP A 79 -25.79 -5.90 4.19
N GLY A 80 -25.09 -4.93 3.61
CA GLY A 80 -24.99 -3.55 4.14
C GLY A 80 -24.10 -3.43 5.39
N SER A 81 -23.39 -4.50 5.77
CA SER A 81 -22.41 -4.51 6.85
C SER A 81 -21.15 -3.69 6.48
N ALA A 82 -20.27 -3.43 7.45
CA ALA A 82 -19.16 -2.50 7.26
C ALA A 82 -18.24 -2.90 6.09
N SER A 83 -18.21 -2.07 5.04
CA SER A 83 -17.32 -2.24 3.90
C SER A 83 -15.91 -1.72 4.22
N PHE A 84 -14.87 -2.48 3.85
CA PHE A 84 -13.47 -2.07 4.00
C PHE A 84 -12.85 -1.91 2.62
N SER A 85 -12.49 -0.69 2.23
CA SER A 85 -11.84 -0.43 0.95
C SER A 85 -10.85 0.72 1.08
N VAL A 86 -9.56 0.39 1.08
CA VAL A 86 -8.48 1.37 1.03
C VAL A 86 -7.96 1.41 -0.40
N LYS A 87 -8.60 2.22 -1.24
CA LYS A 87 -8.23 2.39 -2.65
C LYS A 87 -7.51 3.73 -2.80
N ALA A 88 -6.21 3.67 -3.09
CA ALA A 88 -5.41 4.85 -3.34
C ALA A 88 -4.62 4.67 -4.66
N GLY A 89 -4.79 5.61 -5.60
CA GLY A 89 -4.05 5.64 -6.87
C GLY A 89 -4.52 4.64 -7.94
N VAL A 90 -3.56 4.10 -8.72
CA VAL A 90 -3.80 3.17 -9.84
C VAL A 90 -3.98 1.75 -9.29
N SER A 91 -5.17 1.19 -9.47
CA SER A 91 -5.52 -0.13 -8.95
C SER A 91 -6.04 -1.02 -10.08
N ILE A 92 -5.28 -2.05 -10.42
CA ILE A 92 -5.78 -3.16 -11.25
C ILE A 92 -6.37 -4.18 -10.28
N GLY A 93 -7.70 -4.12 -10.14
CA GLY A 93 -8.44 -4.97 -9.22
C GLY A 93 -8.92 -6.26 -9.89
N LEU A 94 -8.54 -7.42 -9.34
CA LEU A 94 -9.22 -8.69 -9.59
C LEU A 94 -10.49 -8.73 -8.73
N VAL A 95 -11.66 -8.78 -9.35
CA VAL A 95 -12.94 -8.81 -8.66
C VAL A 95 -13.40 -10.26 -8.47
N LEU A 96 -13.43 -10.72 -7.24
CA LEU A 96 -13.97 -12.02 -6.83
C LEU A 96 -15.38 -11.81 -6.28
N ARG A 97 -16.38 -12.37 -6.97
CA ARG A 97 -17.78 -12.32 -6.54
C ARG A 97 -18.11 -13.59 -5.76
N PHE A 98 -18.44 -13.44 -4.49
CA PHE A 98 -18.97 -14.49 -3.63
C PHE A 98 -20.48 -14.29 -3.45
N PRO A 99 -21.23 -15.31 -3.01
CA PRO A 99 -22.67 -15.21 -2.82
C PRO A 99 -23.11 -14.08 -1.86
N ASN A 100 -22.27 -13.74 -0.88
CA ASN A 100 -22.59 -12.78 0.18
C ASN A 100 -21.70 -11.51 0.15
N ALA A 101 -20.68 -11.45 -0.71
CA ALA A 101 -19.77 -10.29 -0.76
C ALA A 101 -19.00 -10.19 -2.08
N VAL A 102 -18.48 -9.00 -2.36
CA VAL A 102 -17.46 -8.76 -3.39
C VAL A 102 -16.12 -8.50 -2.72
N VAL A 103 -15.10 -9.26 -3.12
CA VAL A 103 -13.72 -9.01 -2.74
C VAL A 103 -12.98 -8.48 -3.96
N VAL A 104 -12.31 -7.34 -3.80
CA VAL A 104 -11.45 -6.78 -4.85
C VAL A 104 -10.00 -6.92 -4.39
N LEU A 105 -9.22 -7.70 -5.13
CA LEU A 105 -7.80 -7.88 -4.89
C LEU A 105 -7.00 -6.93 -5.78
N ASN A 106 -6.20 -6.05 -5.20
CA ASN A 106 -5.33 -5.17 -5.97
C ASN A 106 -4.06 -5.93 -6.39
N MET A 107 -4.01 -6.36 -7.65
CA MET A 107 -2.90 -7.14 -8.20
C MET A 107 -1.59 -6.34 -8.20
N VAL A 108 -1.66 -5.02 -8.39
CA VAL A 108 -0.48 -4.15 -8.35
C VAL A 108 0.08 -4.06 -6.94
N ALA A 109 -0.80 -3.86 -5.94
CA ALA A 109 -0.38 -3.85 -4.54
C ALA A 109 0.19 -5.21 -4.11
N LEU A 110 -0.38 -6.32 -4.58
CA LEU A 110 0.12 -7.67 -4.30
C LEU A 110 1.52 -7.89 -4.88
N LEU A 111 1.76 -7.48 -6.14
CA LEU A 111 3.08 -7.58 -6.77
C LEU A 111 4.12 -6.73 -6.05
N LEU A 112 3.77 -5.50 -5.68
CA LEU A 112 4.66 -4.60 -4.95
C LEU A 112 4.94 -5.11 -3.53
N LEU A 113 3.94 -5.66 -2.85
CA LEU A 113 4.12 -6.33 -1.55
C LEU A 113 5.09 -7.51 -1.66
N ALA A 114 4.90 -8.38 -2.67
CA ALA A 114 5.79 -9.52 -2.90
C ALA A 114 7.23 -9.06 -3.16
N ALA A 115 7.42 -8.00 -3.97
CA ALA A 115 8.71 -7.42 -4.24
C ALA A 115 9.36 -6.81 -2.97
N THR A 116 8.60 -6.07 -2.15
CA THR A 116 9.08 -5.52 -0.87
C THR A 116 9.47 -6.64 0.10
N MET A 117 8.66 -7.70 0.22
CA MET A 117 8.96 -8.86 1.07
C MET A 117 10.19 -9.63 0.60
N ALA A 118 10.38 -9.81 -0.71
CA ALA A 118 11.56 -10.44 -1.27
C ALA A 118 12.84 -9.68 -0.90
N VAL A 119 12.82 -8.34 -1.02
CA VAL A 119 13.93 -7.48 -0.58
C VAL A 119 14.18 -7.61 0.92
N LEU A 120 13.12 -7.65 1.73
CA LEU A 120 13.20 -7.75 3.18
C LEU A 120 13.84 -9.07 3.61
N VAL A 121 13.39 -10.20 3.06
CA VAL A 121 13.96 -11.53 3.29
C VAL A 121 15.42 -11.58 2.85
N TRP A 122 15.75 -11.01 1.69
CA TRP A 122 17.13 -11.00 1.19
C TRP A 122 18.07 -10.18 2.08
N ARG A 123 17.63 -9.03 2.58
CA ARG A 123 18.39 -8.19 3.54
C ARG A 123 18.57 -8.84 4.90
N GLN A 124 17.58 -9.59 5.38
CA GLN A 124 17.71 -10.35 6.63
C GLN A 124 18.73 -11.48 6.48
N ARG A 125 18.67 -12.23 5.37
CA ARG A 125 19.64 -13.30 5.07
C ARG A 125 21.08 -12.79 4.98
N THR A 126 21.30 -11.64 4.34
CA THR A 126 22.63 -11.04 4.23
C THR A 126 23.15 -10.46 5.54
N LYS A 127 22.26 -9.94 6.41
CA LYS A 127 22.64 -9.51 7.77
C LYS A 127 23.01 -10.65 8.71
N LEU A 128 22.38 -11.82 8.54
CA LEU A 128 22.64 -13.02 9.35
C LEU A 128 23.91 -13.78 8.92
N SER A 129 24.53 -13.40 7.80
CA SER A 129 25.73 -14.03 7.24
C SER A 129 27.05 -13.30 7.57
N ASN A 130 26.99 -12.19 8.31
CA ASN A 130 28.13 -11.43 8.82
C ASN A 130 28.12 -11.49 10.35
#